data_AF-A0A7K2W966-F1
#
_entry.id   AF-A0A7K2W966-F1
#
_cell.length_a   1.000
_cell.length_b   1.000
_cell.length_c   1.000
_cell.angle_alpha   90.00
_cell.angle_beta   90.00
_cell.angle_gamma   90.00
#
_symmetry.space_group_name_H-M   'P 1'
#
loop_
_entity.id
_entity.type
_entity.pdbx_description
1 polymer ?
#
loop_
_entity_poly.entity_id
_entity_poly.type
_entity_poly.pdbx_seq_one_letter_code
_entity_poly.pdbx_strand_id
1 'polypeptide(L)' 'MRLCDRCGKRITPDEDYRPYDIPAGSGAGITVFLHVRPCRRAQLQTAPSGRQPARRYR' A
#
# COMPACT_ATOMS: atom_id res chain seq x y z
N MET A 1 11.89 -5.52 13.40
CA MET A 1 12.14 -5.94 12.01
C MET A 1 11.13 -5.24 11.11
N ARG A 2 11.56 -4.67 9.97
CA ARG A 2 10.67 -3.99 9.02
C ARG A 2 10.63 -4.79 7.73
N LEU A 3 9.44 -5.00 7.18
CA LEU A 3 9.24 -5.70 5.92
C LEU A 3 8.74 -4.71 4.88
N CYS A 4 9.31 -4.75 3.69
CA CYS A 4 8.78 -4.01 2.57
C CYS A 4 7.50 -4.69 2.07
N ASP A 5 6.36 -4.03 2.23
CA ASP A 5 5.05 -4.54 1.80
C ASP A 5 5.03 -4.92 0.31
N ARG A 6 5.77 -4.18 -0.52
CA ARG A 6 5.76 -4.36 -1.97
C ARG A 6 6.59 -5.53 -2.51
N CYS A 7 7.74 -5.81 -1.91
CA CYS A 7 8.64 -6.87 -2.40
C CYS A 7 8.79 -8.04 -1.43
N GLY A 8 8.16 -7.98 -0.25
CA GLY A 8 8.24 -9.00 0.78
C GLY A 8 9.65 -9.21 1.37
N LYS A 9 10.62 -8.36 1.03
CA LYS A 9 11.99 -8.43 1.57
C LYS A 9 12.09 -7.65 2.88
N ARG A 10 12.98 -8.10 3.76
CA ARG A 10 13.35 -7.37 4.97
C ARG A 10 14.06 -6.08 4.58
N ILE A 11 13.69 -5.00 5.25
CA ILE A 11 14.41 -3.72 5.22
C ILE A 11 15.51 -3.83 6.27
N THR A 12 16.77 -3.76 5.85
CA THR A 12 17.93 -3.67 6.73
C THR A 12 18.10 -2.23 7.25
N PRO A 13 18.79 -2.01 8.39
CA PRO A 13 18.98 -0.68 8.94
C PRO A 13 19.81 0.27 8.06
N ASP A 14 20.56 -0.26 7.09
CA ASP A 14 21.33 0.52 6.11
C ASP A 14 20.49 0.92 4.87
N GLU A 15 19.31 0.32 4.70
CA GLU A 15 18.42 0.59 3.56
C GLU A 15 17.45 1.73 3.84
N ASP A 16 17.33 2.65 2.88
CA ASP A 16 16.38 3.76 2.96
C ASP A 16 14.93 3.28 2.77
N TYR A 17 14.08 3.58 3.74
CA TYR A 17 12.67 3.19 3.74
C TYR A 17 11.77 4.34 4.19
N ARG A 18 10.50 4.29 3.76
CA ARG A 18 9.47 5.25 4.15
C ARG A 18 8.21 4.52 4.65
N PRO A 19 7.57 5.00 5.73
CA PRO A 19 6.23 4.57 6.10
C PRO A 19 5.20 5.16 5.11
N TYR A 20 4.14 4.41 4.86
CA TYR A 20 2.99 4.82 4.05
C TYR A 20 1.71 4.35 4.72
N ASP A 21 0.78 5.28 4.94
CA ASP A 21 -0.52 4.97 5.54
C ASP A 21 -1.51 4.59 4.44
N ILE A 22 -2.04 3.38 4.52
CA ILE A 22 -3.12 2.91 3.65
C ILE A 22 -4.42 3.18 4.39
N PRO A 23 -5.24 4.15 3.94
CA PRO A 23 -6.54 4.38 4.53
C PRO A 23 -7.45 3.18 4.21
N ALA A 24 -7.73 2.34 5.21
CA ALA A 24 -8.77 1.34 5.08
C ALA A 24 -10.13 2.03 5.24
N GLY A 25 -11.09 1.71 4.36
CA GLY A 25 -12.45 2.25 4.42
C GLY A 25 -13.20 1.98 5.72
N SER A 26 -12.66 1.11 6.59
CA SER A 26 -13.21 0.74 7.89
C SER A 26 -12.64 1.53 9.08
N GLY A 27 -11.90 2.62 8.85
CA GLY A 27 -11.38 3.51 9.91
C GLY A 27 -10.09 3.04 10.60
N ALA A 28 -9.72 1.76 10.45
CA ALA A 28 -8.41 1.23 10.86
C ALA A 28 -7.42 1.31 9.69
N GLY A 29 -6.84 2.48 9.45
CA GLY A 29 -5.71 2.60 8.53
C GLY A 29 -4.53 1.74 8.98
N ILE A 30 -3.81 1.14 8.04
CA ILE A 30 -2.58 0.39 8.33
C ILE A 30 -1.37 1.18 7.84
N THR A 31 -0.33 1.28 8.66
CA THR A 31 0.96 1.84 8.24
C THR A 31 1.84 0.72 7.71
N VAL A 32 2.22 0.79 6.43
CA VAL A 32 3.15 -0.16 5.78
C VAL A 32 4.50 0.50 5.55
N PHE A 33 5.56 -0.31 5.46
CA PHE A 33 6.92 0.17 5.15
C PHE A 33 7.31 -0.19 3.71
N LEU A 34 7.98 0.73 3.02
CA LEU A 34 8.41 0.55 1.63
C LEU A 34 9.86 1.02 1.44
N HIS A 35 10.66 0.28 0.66
CA HIS A 35 11.97 0.77 0.20
C HIS A 35 11.79 2.00 -0.69
N VAL A 36 12.62 3.02 -0.51
CA VAL A 36 12.55 4.24 -1.32
C VAL A 36 12.92 4.00 -2.78
N ARG A 37 13.84 3.06 -3.06
CA ARG A 37 14.10 2.53 -4.41
C ARG A 37 14.38 1.03 -4.29
N PRO A 38 13.87 0.18 -5.20
CA PRO A 38 12.99 0.46 -6.34
C PRO A 38 11.49 0.48 -5.96
N CYS A 39 11.13 0.05 -4.75
CA CYS A 39 9.75 -0.30 -4.39
C CYS A 39 8.80 0.88 -4.38
N ARG A 40 9.21 2.08 -3.95
CA ARG A 40 8.33 3.26 -4.00
C ARG A 40 7.99 3.69 -5.43
N ARG A 41 8.91 3.50 -6.38
CA ARG A 41 8.81 4.08 -7.73
C ARG A 41 7.84 3.33 -8.63
N ALA A 42 7.57 2.06 -8.37
CA ALA A 42 6.46 1.40 -9.02
C ALA A 42 5.19 2.17 -8.59
N GLN A 43 4.37 2.63 -9.54
CA GLN A 43 3.19 3.42 -9.17
C GLN A 43 2.28 2.57 -8.29
N LEU A 44 1.80 3.12 -7.17
CA LEU A 44 0.75 2.46 -6.40
C LEU A 44 -0.42 2.35 -7.38
N GLN A 45 -0.74 1.14 -7.87
CA GLN A 45 -1.95 0.97 -8.66
C GLN A 45 -3.11 1.19 -7.69
N THR A 46 -3.62 2.42 -7.64
CA THR A 46 -4.96 2.69 -7.15
C THR A 46 -5.91 2.09 -8.18
N ALA A 47 -6.03 0.76 -8.19
CA ALA A 47 -7.16 0.13 -8.82
C ALA A 47 -8.39 0.82 -8.21
N PRO A 48 -9.29 1.41 -9.02
CA PRO A 48 -10.50 1.98 -8.47
C PRO A 48 -11.23 0.85 -7.75
N SER A 49 -11.24 0.91 -6.41
CA SER A 49 -12.06 0.03 -5.58
C SER A 49 -13.48 0.16 -6.13
N GLY A 50 -14.01 -0.95 -6.62
CA GLY A 50 -15.10 -0.96 -7.58
C GLY A 50 -16.19 0.05 -7.28
N ARG A 51 -16.35 1.04 -8.17
CA ARG A 51 -17.66 1.67 -8.35
C ARG A 51 -18.54 0.58 -8.95
N GLN A 52 -19.07 -0.32 -8.13
CA GLN A 52 -20.19 -1.15 -8.52
C GLN A 52 -21.29 -0.18 -8.96
N PRO A 53 -21.71 -0.14 -10.23
CA PRO A 53 -22.93 0.56 -10.56
C PRO A 53 -24.03 -0.12 -9.75
N ALA A 54 -24.73 0.65 -8.92
CA ALA A 54 -25.89 0.18 -8.18
C ALA A 54 -26.83 -0.49 -9.19
N ARG A 55 -26.98 -1.83 -9.10
CA ARG A 55 -27.97 -2.55 -9.87
C ARG A 55 -29.33 -1.96 -9.47
N ARG A 56 -29.92 -1.20 -10.39
CA ARG A 56 -31.30 -0.72 -10.31
C ARG A 56 -32.18 -1.96 -10.37
N TYR A 57 -32.70 -2.42 -9.23
CA TYR A 57 -33.79 -3.38 -9.23
C TYR A 57 -35.02 -2.68 -9.81
N ARG A 58 -35.61 -3.31 -10.81
CA ARG A 58 -36.85 -2.90 -11.50
C ARG A 58 -38.03 -3.58 -10.84
#